data_AF-A0A836BJX0-F1
#
_entry.id   AF-A0A836BJX0-F1
#
_cell.length_a   1.000
_cell.length_b   1.000
_cell.length_c   1.000
_cell.angle_alpha   90.00
_cell.angle_beta   90.00
_cell.angle_gamma   90.00
#
_symmetry.space_group_name_H-M   'P 1'
#
loop_
_entity.id
_entity.type
_entity.pdbx_description
1 polymer ?
#
loop_
_entity_poly.entity_id
_entity_poly.type
_entity_poly.pdbx_seq_one_letter_code
_entity_poly.pdbx_strand_id
1 'polypeptide(L)' 'MLECKRCCSQVSKYKITYDCSPEKNQTVFVCKKHFAEEPFHRFIIRIEEL' A
#
# COMPACT_ATOMS: atom_id res chain seq x y z
N MET A 1 1.13 1.17 19.61
CA MET A 1 2.17 1.53 18.64
C MET A 1 1.62 1.21 17.26
N LEU A 2 1.50 2.18 16.36
CA LEU A 2 0.92 1.98 15.03
C LEU A 2 1.97 1.23 14.18
N GLU A 3 1.96 -0.10 14.22
CA GLU A 3 2.82 -0.90 13.35
C GLU A 3 2.39 -0.63 11.91
N CYS A 4 3.17 0.19 11.20
CA CYS A 4 3.06 0.32 9.76
C CYS A 4 3.29 -1.08 9.19
N LYS A 5 2.21 -1.76 8.78
CA LYS A 5 2.26 -3.07 8.14
C LYS A 5 3.12 -2.96 6.88
N ARG A 6 4.42 -3.20 7.03
CA ARG A 6 5.34 -3.37 5.91
C ARG A 6 4.94 -4.68 5.24
N CYS A 7 4.66 -4.63 3.95
CA CYS A 7 4.32 -5.83 3.18
C CYS A 7 5.42 -6.91 3.28
N CYS A 8 6.68 -6.52 3.47
CA CYS A 8 7.81 -7.43 3.71
C CYS A 8 9.00 -6.70 4.36
N SER A 9 10.08 -7.43 4.66
CA SER A 9 11.34 -6.86 5.17
C SER A 9 12.12 -6.00 4.17
N GLN A 10 11.65 -5.89 2.92
CA GLN A 10 12.28 -5.04 1.91
C GLN A 10 11.88 -3.57 2.09
N VAL A 11 12.75 -2.67 1.63
CA VAL A 11 12.50 -1.23 1.61
C VAL A 11 11.25 -0.96 0.77
N SER A 12 10.30 -0.24 1.36
CA SER A 12 9.10 0.21 0.66
C SER A 12 9.48 1.23 -0.41
N LYS A 13 8.93 1.05 -1.61
CA LYS A 13 9.11 1.95 -2.75
C LYS A 13 7.83 2.66 -3.14
N TYR A 14 6.69 2.07 -2.78
CA TYR A 14 5.39 2.60 -3.11
C TYR A 14 4.55 2.72 -1.84
N LYS A 15 3.78 3.79 -1.78
CA LYS A 15 2.74 4.05 -0.79
C LYS A 15 1.41 4.05 -1.54
N ILE A 16 0.57 3.06 -1.25
CA ILE A 16 -0.73 2.89 -1.88
C ILE A 16 -1.82 3.26 -0.88
N THR A 17 -2.75 4.11 -1.28
CA THR A 17 -3.93 4.46 -0.51
C THR A 17 -5.16 3.83 -1.14
N TYR A 18 -5.90 3.06 -0.35
CA TYR A 18 -7.16 2.44 -0.71
C TYR A 18 -8.34 3.23 -0.17
N ASP A 19 -9.41 3.31 -0.96
CA ASP A 19 -10.72 3.74 -0.53
C ASP A 19 -11.40 2.58 0.19
N CYS A 20 -11.58 2.73 1.49
CA CYS A 20 -12.23 1.72 2.32
C CYS A 20 -13.61 2.19 2.78
N SER A 21 -14.35 2.94 1.96
CA SER A 21 -15.66 3.48 2.34
C SER A 21 -16.62 2.38 2.87
N PRO A 22 -17.27 2.58 4.05
CA PRO A 22 -17.35 3.81 4.85
C PRO A 22 -16.21 4.03 5.85
N GLU A 23 -15.24 3.13 5.93
CA GLU A 23 -14.06 3.24 6.80
C GLU A 23 -13.05 4.27 6.25
N LYS A 24 -12.20 4.82 7.14
CA LYS A 24 -11.13 5.75 6.75
C LYS A 24 -10.22 5.08 5.72
N ASN A 25 -9.77 5.85 4.74
CA ASN A 25 -8.79 5.41 3.73
C ASN A 25 -7.60 4.70 4.38
N GLN A 26 -7.25 3.52 3.86
CA GLN A 26 -6.15 2.74 4.36
C GLN A 26 -4.90 2.98 3.51
N THR A 27 -3.77 3.27 4.15
CA THR A 27 -2.49 3.41 3.46
C THR A 27 -1.61 2.19 3.73
N VAL A 28 -1.05 1.60 2.68
CA VAL A 28 -0.14 0.45 2.73
C VAL A 28 1.17 0.80 2.05
N PHE A 29 2.28 0.33 2.62
CA PHE A 29 3.62 0.52 2.09
C PHE A 29 4.13 -0.79 1.49
N VAL A 30 4.51 -0.74 0.22
CA VAL A 30 4.87 -1.90 -0.59
C VAL A 30 6.22 -1.72 -1.25
N CYS A 31 6.97 -2.81 -1.37
CA CYS A 31 8.22 -2.83 -2.13
C CYS A 31 7.93 -3.02 -3.63
N LYS A 32 8.93 -2.78 -4.47
CA LYS A 32 8.81 -2.93 -5.93
C LYS A 32 8.40 -4.33 -6.38
N LYS A 33 8.84 -5.37 -5.67
CA LYS A 33 8.52 -6.76 -6.00
C LYS A 33 7.03 -7.05 -5.81
N HIS A 34 6.50 -6.75 -4.62
CA HIS A 34 5.09 -6.96 -4.32
C HIS A 34 4.17 -6.07 -5.16
N PHE A 35 4.60 -4.83 -5.46
CA PHE A 35 3.90 -3.96 -6.43
C PHE A 35 3.66 -4.63 -7.79
N ALA A 36 4.61 -5.44 -8.25
CA ALA A 36 4.52 -6.13 -9.53
C ALA A 36 3.81 -7.50 -9.47
N GLU A 37 3.75 -8.15 -8.30
CA GLU A 37 3.19 -9.49 -8.11
C GLU A 37 1.70 -9.48 -7.72
N GLU A 38 1.24 -8.47 -6.99
CA GLU A 38 -0.15 -8.37 -6.53
C GLU A 38 -0.97 -7.46 -7.46
N PRO A 39 -2.18 -7.88 -7.90
CA PRO A 39 -3.09 -7.01 -8.63
C PRO A 39 -3.74 -6.04 -7.65
N PHE A 40 -3.02 -5.01 -7.20
CA PHE A 40 -3.54 -4.02 -6.25
C PHE A 40 -4.72 -3.20 -6.77
N HIS A 41 -5.22 -3.45 -7.98
CA HIS A 41 -6.04 -2.54 -8.77
C HIS A 41 -7.43 -2.21 -8.22
N ARG A 42 -7.94 -2.93 -7.21
CA ARG A 42 -9.28 -2.66 -6.66
C ARG A 42 -9.20 -1.62 -5.54
N PHE A 43 -9.99 -0.57 -5.66
CA PHE A 43 -10.16 0.49 -4.65
C PHE A 43 -8.91 1.36 -4.38
N ILE A 44 -7.87 1.32 -5.21
CA ILE A 44 -6.78 2.30 -5.09
C ILE A 44 -7.31 3.67 -5.49
N ILE A 45 -7.10 4.64 -4.61
CA ILE A 45 -7.33 6.06 -4.90
C ILE A 45 -6.03 6.83 -5.08
N ARG A 46 -4.90 6.32 -4.57
CA ARG A 46 -3.60 7.00 -4.74
C ARG A 46 -2.43 6.03 -4.68
N ILE A 47 -1.42 6.28 -5.51
CA ILE A 47 -0.10 5.63 -5.46
C ILE A 47 0.95 6.74 -5.44
N GLU A 48 1.88 6.68 -4.49
CA GLU A 48 3.03 7.58 -4.39
C GLU A 48 4.34 6.76 -4.37
N GLU A 49 5.33 7.14 -5.17
CA GLU A 49 6.69 6.57 -5.08
C GLU A 49 7.48 7.28 -3.97
N LEU A 50 8.20 6.51 -3.16
CA LEU A 50 9.00 6.97 -2.01
C LEU A 50 10.48 7.20 -2.36
#